data_AF-A0A1T4S938-F1
#
_entry.id   AF-A0A1T4S938-F1
#
_cell.length_a   1.000
_cell.length_b   1.000
_cell.length_c   1.000
_cell.angle_alpha   90.00
_cell.angle_beta   90.00
_cell.angle_gamma   90.00
#
_symmetry.space_group_name_H-M   'P 1'
#
loop_
_entity.id
_entity.type
_entity.pdbx_description
1 polymer ?
#
loop_
_entity_poly.entity_id
_entity_poly.type
_entity_poly.pdbx_seq_one_letter_code
_entity_poly.pdbx_strand_id
1 'polypeptide(L)' 'MREWQSLAHVKWECKYHVVIVPKYRKKVLYGRLRGEVGKIIRQLCRQKEVELIEGHAMPDHIHLVLSIPPKYSVSMVI' A
#
# COMPACT_ATOMS: atom_id res chain seq x y z
N MET A 1 -4.59 14.56 -18.19
CA MET A 1 -5.50 15.20 -17.22
C MET A 1 -5.29 14.46 -15.89
N ARG A 2 -5.05 15.13 -14.77
CA ARG A 2 -4.88 14.43 -13.48
C ARG A 2 -6.23 13.84 -13.06
N GLU A 3 -6.25 12.56 -12.68
CA GLU A 3 -7.46 11.91 -12.17
C GLU A 3 -7.63 12.25 -10.69
N TRP A 4 -8.54 13.18 -10.41
CA TRP A 4 -8.84 13.63 -9.05
C TRP A 4 -10.00 12.83 -8.45
N GLN A 5 -9.82 12.36 -7.22
CA GLN A 5 -10.90 11.79 -6.42
C GLN A 5 -11.60 12.88 -5.59
N SER A 6 -12.79 12.57 -5.08
CA SER A 6 -13.62 13.53 -4.34
C SER A 6 -14.15 12.92 -3.04
N LEU A 7 -14.12 13.70 -1.96
CA LEU A 7 -14.95 13.50 -0.77
C LEU A 7 -15.97 14.64 -0.68
N ALA A 8 -16.75 14.72 0.40
CA ALA A 8 -17.81 15.71 0.57
C ALA A 8 -17.38 17.17 0.31
N HIS A 9 -16.17 17.55 0.76
CA HIS A 9 -15.68 18.93 0.67
C HIS A 9 -14.22 19.04 0.20
N VAL A 10 -13.66 18.00 -0.42
CA VAL A 10 -12.27 18.02 -0.89
C VAL A 10 -12.10 17.24 -2.20
N LYS A 11 -11.35 17.83 -3.14
CA LYS A 11 -10.78 17.16 -4.31
C LYS A 11 -9.35 16.78 -3.99
N TRP A 12 -8.95 15.55 -4.27
CA TRP A 12 -7.66 15.04 -3.82
C TRP A 12 -7.04 14.05 -4.81
N GLU A 13 -5.71 14.02 -4.81
CA GLU A 13 -4.88 13.01 -5.46
C GLU A 13 -3.69 12.76 -4.50
N CYS A 14 -3.82 11.77 -3.61
CA CYS A 14 -2.86 11.52 -2.54
C CYS A 14 -2.27 10.13 -2.74
N LYS A 15 -1.18 10.07 -3.51
CA LYS A 15 -0.45 8.84 -3.83
C LYS A 15 0.85 8.79 -3.03
N TYR A 16 1.09 7.67 -2.35
CA TYR A 16 2.27 7.48 -1.50
C TYR A 16 3.04 6.24 -1.93
N HIS A 17 4.35 6.40 -2.07
CA HIS A 17 5.27 5.27 -2.23
C HIS A 17 5.74 4.80 -0.86
N VAL A 18 5.33 3.58 -0.50
CA VAL A 18 5.63 2.97 0.78
C VAL A 18 6.53 1.76 0.56
N VAL A 19 7.60 1.67 1.34
CA VAL A 19 8.56 0.56 1.28
C VAL A 19 8.57 -0.16 2.63
N ILE A 20 8.22 -1.44 2.62
CA ILE A 20 8.22 -2.29 3.81
C ILE A 20 9.36 -3.30 3.70
N VAL A 21 10.25 -3.29 4.69
CA VAL A 21 11.43 -4.16 4.78
C VAL A 21 11.22 -5.13 5.94
N PRO A 22 11.51 -6.43 5.81
CA PRO A 22 11.29 -7.36 6.89
C PRO A 22 12.39 -7.19 7.93
N LYS A 23 12.12 -7.61 9.17
CA LYS A 23 13.13 -7.58 10.22
C LYS A 23 14.39 -8.35 9.79
N TYR A 24 15.54 -7.68 9.85
CA TYR A 24 16.85 -8.19 9.39
C TYR A 24 16.96 -8.50 7.89
N ARG A 25 16.10 -7.94 7.02
CA ARG A 25 16.10 -8.20 5.56
C ARG A 25 16.03 -9.70 5.21
N LYS A 26 15.37 -10.49 6.06
CA LYS A 26 15.17 -11.94 5.81
C LYS A 26 14.40 -12.16 4.52
N LYS A 27 15.00 -12.88 3.58
CA LYS A 27 14.42 -13.18 2.25
C LYS A 27 13.24 -14.17 2.28
N VAL A 28 12.93 -14.74 3.44
CA VAL A 28 11.91 -15.80 3.63
C VAL A 28 10.50 -15.35 3.25
N LEU A 29 10.17 -14.08 3.55
CA LEU A 29 8.85 -13.50 3.25
C LEU A 29 8.57 -13.37 1.75
N TYR A 30 9.61 -13.36 0.92
CA TYR A 30 9.53 -12.96 -0.49
C TYR A 30 9.76 -14.10 -1.48
N GLY A 31 10.08 -15.30 -0.98
CA GLY A 31 10.04 -16.54 -1.75
C GLY A 31 8.65 -17.18 -1.65
N ARG A 32 8.55 -18.24 -0.84
CA ARG A 32 7.32 -19.06 -0.71
C ARG A 32 6.10 -18.28 -0.24
N LEU A 33 6.28 -17.26 0.60
CA LEU A 33 5.18 -16.50 1.22
C LEU A 33 4.68 -15.32 0.37
N ARG A 34 5.34 -15.01 -0.76
CA ARG A 34 5.04 -13.83 -1.59
C ARG A 34 3.56 -13.75 -2.00
N GLY A 35 2.97 -14.87 -2.39
CA GLY A 35 1.57 -14.94 -2.83
C GLY A 35 0.60 -14.59 -1.70
N GLU A 36 0.81 -15.17 -0.52
CA GLU A 36 -0.04 -14.94 0.66
C GLU A 36 0.10 -13.51 1.19
N VAL A 37 1.33 -12.99 1.28
CA VAL A 37 1.59 -11.59 1.67
C VAL A 37 0.86 -10.62 0.75
N GLY A 38 0.91 -10.85 -0.57
CA GLY A 38 0.18 -10.02 -1.53
C GLY A 38 -1.35 -10.10 -1.37
N LYS A 39 -1.91 -11.25 -0.98
CA LYS A 39 -3.36 -11.38 -0.70
C LYS A 39 -3.74 -10.59 0.55
N ILE A 40 -2.95 -10.72 1.62
CA ILE A 40 -3.16 -10.02 2.89
C ILE A 40 -3.11 -8.50 2.70
N ILE A 41 -2.09 -7.98 2.01
CA ILE A 41 -1.97 -6.53 1.74
C ILE A 41 -3.20 -5.99 1.01
N ARG A 42 -3.66 -6.69 -0.04
CA ARG A 42 -4.88 -6.28 -0.77
C ARG A 42 -6.14 -6.34 0.08
N GLN A 43 -6.23 -7.29 1.01
CA GLN A 43 -7.35 -7.38 1.95
C GLN A 43 -7.33 -6.22 2.94
N LEU A 44 -6.17 -5.90 3.52
CA LEU A 44 -5.99 -4.79 4.46
C LEU A 44 -6.28 -3.43 3.80
N CYS A 45 -5.81 -3.22 2.57
CA CYS A 45 -6.10 -2.00 1.81
C CYS A 45 -7.62 -1.82 1.61
N ARG A 46 -8.33 -2.89 1.24
CA ARG A 46 -9.80 -2.88 1.11
C ARG A 46 -10.52 -2.57 2.42
N GLN A 47 -10.05 -3.13 3.54
CA GLN A 47 -10.64 -2.86 4.86
C GLN A 47 -10.49 -1.40 5.30
N LYS A 48 -9.42 -0.71 4.87
CA LYS A 48 -9.14 0.68 5.22
C LYS A 48 -9.59 1.70 4.16
N GLU A 49 -10.31 1.25 3.11
CA GLU A 49 -10.69 2.10 1.97
C GLU A 49 -9.47 2.77 1.29
N VAL A 50 -8.34 2.07 1.28
CA VAL A 50 -7.10 2.49 0.62
C VAL A 50 -6.97 1.72 -0.70
N GLU A 51 -6.61 2.42 -1.75
CA GLU A 51 -6.41 1.80 -3.06
C GLU A 51 -4.94 1.39 -3.24
N LEU A 52 -4.69 0.13 -3.57
CA LEU A 52 -3.37 -0.34 -3.97
C LEU A 52 -3.23 -0.17 -5.48
N ILE A 53 -2.51 0.87 -5.92
CA ILE A 53 -2.28 1.17 -7.33
C ILE A 53 -1.26 0.20 -7.91
N GLU A 54 -0.11 0.07 -7.24
CA GLU A 54 0.98 -0.84 -7.65
C GLU A 54 1.58 -1.53 -6.43
N GLY A 55 2.02 -2.78 -6.62
CA GLY A 55 2.62 -3.57 -5.55
C GLY A 55 3.66 -4.55 -6.08
N HIS A 56 4.92 -4.36 -5.70
CA HIS A 56 6.04 -5.20 -6.11
C HIS A 56 6.75 -5.78 -4.89
N ALA A 57 6.69 -7.11 -4.75
CA ALA A 57 7.48 -7.82 -3.76
C ALA A 57 8.84 -8.20 -4.35
N MET A 58 9.90 -7.58 -3.84
CA MET A 58 11.30 -7.86 -4.14
C MET A 58 11.85 -8.90 -3.14
N PRO A 59 13.01 -9.52 -3.41
CA PRO A 59 13.57 -10.57 -2.53
C PRO A 59 13.88 -10.15 -1.09
N ASP A 60 13.96 -8.86 -0.77
CA ASP A 60 14.27 -8.34 0.56
C ASP A 60 13.41 -7.14 1.01
N HIS A 61 12.43 -6.69 0.21
CA HIS A 61 11.50 -5.61 0.55
C HIS A 61 10.24 -5.60 -0.34
N ILE A 62 9.23 -4.81 0.02
CA ILE A 62 8.02 -4.59 -0.78
C ILE A 62 7.88 -3.11 -1.10
N HIS A 63 7.67 -2.79 -2.38
CA HIS A 63 7.19 -1.49 -2.82
C HIS A 63 5.68 -1.52 -2.98
N LEU A 64 5.00 -0.51 -2.42
CA LEU A 64 3.58 -0.27 -2.58
C LEU A 64 3.37 1.17 -3.03
N VAL A 65 2.53 1.37 -4.02
CA VAL A 65 1.97 2.69 -4.37
C VAL A 65 0.52 2.68 -3.91
N LEU A 66 0.21 3.49 -2.90
CA LEU A 66 -1.10 3.54 -2.27
C LEU A 66 -1.79 4.88 -2.57
N SER A 67 -3.06 4.86 -2.95
CA SER A 67 -3.94 6.03 -2.93
C SER A 67 -4.65 6.08 -1.57
N ILE A 68 -4.31 7.05 -0.73
CA ILE A 68 -4.84 7.15 0.63
C ILE A 68 -5.75 8.38 0.72
N PRO A 69 -7.05 8.22 1.07
CA PRO A 69 -7.94 9.36 1.29
C PRO A 69 -7.38 10.29 2.38
N PRO A 70 -7.44 11.64 2.19
CA PRO A 70 -6.83 12.59 3.12
C PRO A 70 -7.49 12.62 4.52
N LYS A 71 -8.61 11.93 4.71
CA LYS A 71 -9.23 11.70 6.03
C LYS A 71 -8.41 10.75 6.92
N TYR A 72 -7.51 9.96 6.35
CA TYR A 72 -6.61 9.07 7.08
C TYR A 72 -5.19 9.63 7.07
N SER A 73 -4.50 9.56 8.21
CA SER A 73 -3.06 9.84 8.23
C SER A 73 -2.30 8.66 7.61
N VAL A 74 -1.19 8.94 6.94
CA VAL A 74 -0.31 7.88 6.37
C VAL A 74 0.15 6.92 7.47
N SER A 75 0.45 7.44 8.66
CA SER A 75 0.86 6.65 9.84
C SER A 75 -0.23 5.75 10.41
N MET A 76 -1.51 5.99 10.12
CA MET A 76 -2.62 5.11 10.53
C MET A 76 -2.85 3.96 9.54
N VAL A 77 -2.44 4.16 8.29
CA VAL A 77 -2.58 3.17 7.22
C VAL A 77 -1.48 2.12 7.27
N ILE A 78 -0.26 2.53 7.60
CA ILE A 78 0.95 1.68 7.68
C ILE A 78 1.12 1.12 9.09
#